data_AF-A0A9P6JWX3-F1
#
_entry.id   AF-A0A9P6JWX3-F1
#
_cell.length_a   1.000
_cell.length_b   1.000
_cell.length_c   1.000
_cell.angle_alpha   90.00
_cell.angle_beta   90.00
_cell.angle_gamma   90.00
#
_symmetry.space_group_name_H-M   'P 1'
#
loop_
_entity.id
_entity.type
_entity.pdbx_description
1 polymer ?
#
loop_
_entity_poly.entity_id
_entity_poly.type
_entity_poly.pdbx_seq_one_letter_code
_entity_poly.pdbx_strand_id
1 'polypeptide(L)'
;MGIYALCTLLLWLHGCTAAFTKSVRWPGSNLAIQRDTRGSWCFLPVAGETSAVDCKGDHADLQETLNAHMKQDLSIAYYNAIDNSRRGDASWSIPTGNEVIHLCASGKSGDGAIQTICSTVTVDDQFAGTPYCEVAVGPSVVSDGCYTVDPTSSPHPPASVPPTTSSPSFSTTPTQLSNSITNLSSKPSITSTNTSQLAGTPTSTTINVTANNPTNPVVDIAVPIIVAVLGVVAAAISARVWWSKKKLAQELARRNRLINVIH
;
A
#
# COMPACT_ATOMS: atom_id res chain seq x y z
N MET A 1 0.45 37.52 -17.00
CA MET A 1 1.42 36.42 -17.18
C MET A 1 2.01 35.89 -15.85
N GLY A 2 1.46 36.21 -14.67
CA GLY A 2 2.03 35.78 -13.37
C GLY A 2 1.47 34.48 -12.78
N ILE A 3 0.31 34.01 -13.23
CA ILE A 3 -0.39 32.86 -12.61
C ILE A 3 0.15 31.52 -13.14
N TYR A 4 0.48 31.43 -14.44
CA TYR A 4 1.00 30.19 -15.04
C TYR A 4 2.38 29.79 -14.53
N ALA A 5 3.25 30.76 -14.20
CA ALA A 5 4.58 30.49 -13.65
C ALA A 5 4.53 29.97 -12.21
N LEU A 6 3.52 30.37 -11.43
CA LEU A 6 3.33 29.92 -10.05
C LEU A 6 2.78 28.48 -10.00
N CYS A 7 1.87 28.11 -10.91
CA CYS A 7 1.38 26.73 -11.03
C CYS A 7 2.50 25.75 -11.42
N THR A 8 3.35 26.09 -12.37
CA THR A 8 4.46 25.22 -12.78
C THR A 8 5.51 25.04 -11.68
N LEU A 9 5.71 26.03 -10.80
CA LEU A 9 6.67 25.91 -9.69
C LEU A 9 6.11 25.06 -8.54
N LEU A 10 4.81 25.15 -8.26
CA LEU A 10 4.15 24.32 -7.23
C LEU A 10 4.04 22.85 -7.64
N LEU A 11 3.90 22.57 -8.94
CA LEU A 11 3.93 21.21 -9.50
C LEU A 11 5.31 20.53 -9.40
N TRP A 12 6.40 21.30 -9.27
CA TRP A 12 7.76 20.76 -9.13
C TRP A 12 8.20 20.58 -7.67
N LEU A 13 7.60 21.33 -6.73
CA LEU A 13 7.89 21.21 -5.30
C LEU A 13 7.09 20.09 -4.61
N HIS A 14 5.95 19.70 -5.18
CA HIS A 14 5.24 18.49 -4.79
C HIS A 14 5.61 17.40 -5.77
N GLY A 15 6.86 16.94 -5.73
CA GLY A 15 7.16 15.60 -6.19
C GLY A 15 6.26 14.67 -5.40
N CYS A 16 5.08 14.36 -5.96
CA CYS A 16 4.21 13.30 -5.49
C CYS A 16 5.00 12.03 -5.71
N THR A 17 5.87 11.72 -4.76
CA THR A 17 6.48 10.41 -4.66
C THR A 17 5.29 9.47 -4.46
N ALA A 18 5.03 8.66 -5.47
CA ALA A 18 4.04 7.61 -5.40
C ALA A 18 4.77 6.37 -4.90
N ALA A 19 4.19 5.60 -3.96
CA ALA A 19 4.85 4.37 -3.55
C ALA A 19 5.02 3.39 -4.71
N PHE A 20 4.12 3.38 -5.69
CA PHE A 20 4.37 2.70 -6.95
C PHE A 20 4.81 3.67 -8.05
N THR A 21 6.04 3.46 -8.52
CA THR A 21 6.63 4.18 -9.66
C THR A 21 6.80 3.27 -10.88
N LYS A 22 6.87 1.95 -10.67
CA LYS A 22 7.03 0.93 -11.70
C LYS A 22 6.17 -0.29 -11.43
N SER A 23 5.93 -1.09 -12.46
CA SER A 23 5.29 -2.39 -12.28
C SER A 23 6.17 -3.29 -11.41
N VAL A 24 5.54 -3.94 -10.44
CA VAL A 24 6.21 -4.83 -9.49
C VAL A 24 5.53 -6.19 -9.54
N ARG A 25 6.33 -7.25 -9.46
CA ARG A 25 5.86 -8.63 -9.49
C ARG A 25 6.29 -9.34 -8.23
N TRP A 26 5.42 -10.23 -7.78
CA TRP A 26 5.74 -11.12 -6.69
C TRP A 26 6.81 -12.14 -7.13
N PRO A 27 7.88 -12.36 -6.35
CA PRO A 27 8.91 -13.33 -6.70
C PRO A 27 8.34 -14.75 -6.81
N GLY A 28 8.49 -15.38 -7.97
CA GLY A 28 8.09 -16.77 -8.20
C GLY A 28 6.60 -17.00 -8.47
N SER A 29 5.78 -15.96 -8.58
CA SER A 29 4.39 -16.06 -9.03
C SER A 29 4.07 -15.04 -10.12
N ASN A 30 2.85 -15.10 -10.67
CA ASN A 30 2.37 -14.14 -11.67
C ASN A 30 1.58 -12.98 -11.03
N LEU A 31 1.55 -12.90 -9.70
CA LEU A 31 0.93 -11.78 -8.98
C LEU A 31 1.71 -10.50 -9.30
N ALA A 32 0.99 -9.42 -9.62
CA ALA A 32 1.63 -8.15 -9.98
C ALA A 32 0.81 -6.94 -9.57
N ILE A 33 1.49 -5.83 -9.27
CA ILE A 33 0.90 -4.49 -9.29
C ILE A 33 1.41 -3.78 -10.53
N GLN A 34 0.49 -3.33 -11.39
CA GLN A 34 0.81 -2.65 -12.64
C GLN A 34 -0.21 -1.56 -12.97
N ARG A 35 0.19 -0.59 -13.81
CA ARG A 35 -0.75 0.41 -14.31
C ARG A 35 -1.71 -0.19 -15.33
N ASP A 36 -2.99 0.16 -15.22
CA ASP A 36 -3.98 -0.08 -16.26
C ASP A 36 -3.83 0.90 -17.43
N THR A 37 -4.70 0.79 -18.44
CA THR A 37 -4.70 1.67 -19.61
C THR A 37 -5.09 3.12 -19.30
N ARG A 38 -5.65 3.40 -18.13
CA ARG A 38 -5.99 4.74 -17.64
C ARG A 38 -4.89 5.33 -16.75
N GLY A 39 -3.88 4.53 -16.40
CA GLY A 39 -2.74 4.93 -15.58
C GLY A 39 -2.95 4.68 -14.07
N SER A 40 -4.04 4.04 -13.66
CA SER A 40 -4.29 3.62 -12.27
C SER A 40 -3.48 2.38 -11.92
N TRP A 41 -2.92 2.30 -10.72
CA TRP A 41 -2.24 1.10 -10.23
C TRP A 41 -3.26 0.05 -9.80
N CYS A 42 -3.15 -1.15 -10.35
CA CYS A 42 -4.05 -2.26 -10.07
C CYS A 42 -3.29 -3.53 -9.74
N PHE A 43 -3.83 -4.29 -8.78
CA PHE A 43 -3.35 -5.62 -8.46
C PHE A 43 -3.97 -6.66 -9.40
N LEU A 44 -3.12 -7.53 -9.93
CA LEU A 44 -3.48 -8.64 -10.82
C LEU A 44 -3.25 -9.96 -10.10
N PRO A 45 -4.29 -10.56 -9.50
CA PRO A 45 -4.19 -11.87 -8.87
C PRO A 45 -4.17 -13.01 -9.88
N VAL A 46 -3.67 -14.17 -9.44
CA VAL A 46 -3.67 -15.41 -10.22
C VAL A 46 -4.92 -16.22 -9.88
N ALA A 47 -5.61 -16.75 -10.89
CA ALA A 47 -6.82 -17.54 -10.67
C ALA A 47 -6.52 -18.84 -9.89
N GLY A 48 -7.37 -19.16 -8.91
CA GLY A 48 -7.32 -20.43 -8.17
C GLY A 48 -6.18 -20.61 -7.15
N GLU A 49 -5.43 -19.56 -6.79
CA GLU A 49 -4.32 -19.71 -5.82
C GLU A 49 -4.76 -19.65 -4.35
N THR A 50 -5.84 -18.93 -4.01
CA THR A 50 -6.34 -18.85 -2.63
C THR A 50 -7.80 -19.25 -2.51
N SER A 51 -8.12 -19.93 -1.40
CA SER A 51 -9.49 -20.19 -0.94
C SER A 51 -9.73 -19.67 0.49
N ALA A 52 -8.70 -19.11 1.13
CA ALA A 52 -8.82 -18.55 2.47
C ALA A 52 -9.69 -17.29 2.43
N VAL A 53 -10.44 -17.02 3.48
CA VAL A 53 -11.28 -15.80 3.58
C VAL A 53 -10.82 -14.88 4.72
N ASP A 54 -9.83 -15.33 5.48
CA ASP A 54 -9.26 -14.65 6.63
C ASP A 54 -7.77 -14.97 6.78
N CYS A 55 -7.05 -14.06 7.42
CA CYS A 55 -5.67 -14.20 7.83
C CYS A 55 -5.59 -14.91 9.19
N LYS A 56 -4.90 -16.05 9.22
CA LYS A 56 -4.76 -16.91 10.40
C LYS A 56 -3.32 -17.37 10.59
N GLY A 57 -3.04 -17.94 11.76
CA GLY A 57 -1.72 -18.51 12.07
C GLY A 57 -0.66 -17.42 12.14
N ASP A 58 0.42 -17.61 11.39
CA ASP A 58 1.60 -16.72 11.37
C ASP A 58 1.35 -15.36 10.69
N HIS A 59 0.13 -15.12 10.22
CA HIS A 59 -0.28 -13.88 9.53
C HIS A 59 -1.51 -13.24 10.19
N ALA A 60 -1.86 -13.66 11.41
CA ALA A 60 -3.04 -13.16 12.12
C ALA A 60 -2.95 -11.66 12.45
N ASP A 61 -1.74 -11.09 12.48
CA ASP A 61 -1.48 -9.66 12.63
C ASP A 61 -2.04 -8.82 11.47
N LEU A 62 -2.15 -9.40 10.27
CA LEU A 62 -2.72 -8.74 9.09
C LEU A 62 -4.26 -8.75 9.06
N GLN A 63 -4.92 -9.51 9.95
CA GLN A 63 -6.38 -9.67 9.91
C GLN A 63 -7.11 -8.33 10.14
N GLU A 64 -6.66 -7.51 11.07
CA GLU A 64 -7.32 -6.22 11.34
C GLU A 64 -7.09 -5.21 10.20
N THR A 65 -5.92 -5.26 9.56
CA THR A 65 -5.68 -4.46 8.35
C THR A 65 -6.57 -4.92 7.21
N LEU A 66 -6.72 -6.23 7.00
CA LEU A 66 -7.64 -6.80 6.03
C LEU A 66 -9.06 -6.30 6.30
N ASN A 67 -9.52 -6.36 7.55
CA ASN A 67 -10.84 -5.86 7.95
C ASN A 67 -11.03 -4.37 7.64
N ALA A 68 -10.00 -3.55 7.86
CA ALA A 68 -10.01 -2.13 7.51
C ALA A 68 -10.07 -1.92 5.98
N HIS A 69 -9.34 -2.75 5.22
CA HIS A 69 -9.35 -2.74 3.76
C HIS A 69 -10.71 -3.09 3.17
N MET A 70 -11.40 -4.11 3.70
CA MET A 70 -12.73 -4.51 3.21
C MET A 70 -13.82 -3.44 3.37
N LYS A 71 -13.62 -2.46 4.28
CA LYS A 71 -14.60 -1.41 4.61
C LYS A 71 -14.43 -0.13 3.79
N GLN A 72 -13.43 -0.07 2.92
CA GLN A 72 -13.15 1.11 2.10
C GLN A 72 -13.49 0.87 0.63
N ASP A 73 -13.13 1.84 -0.23
CA ASP A 73 -13.43 1.87 -1.64
C ASP A 73 -12.20 1.89 -2.55
N LEU A 74 -11.00 1.56 -2.06
CA LEU A 74 -9.78 1.48 -2.88
C LEU A 74 -9.34 0.03 -3.07
N SER A 75 -8.79 -0.28 -4.23
CA SER A 75 -8.16 -1.58 -4.50
C SER A 75 -6.79 -1.69 -3.85
N ILE A 76 -6.03 -0.60 -3.74
CA ILE A 76 -4.70 -0.58 -3.14
C ILE A 76 -4.64 0.51 -2.08
N ALA A 77 -4.26 0.14 -0.86
CA ALA A 77 -4.10 1.08 0.23
C ALA A 77 -3.00 0.67 1.21
N TYR A 78 -2.41 1.67 1.83
CA TYR A 78 -1.42 1.54 2.89
C TYR A 78 -2.05 1.83 4.25
N TYR A 79 -1.58 1.09 5.26
CA TYR A 79 -2.08 1.14 6.62
C TYR A 79 -0.94 1.16 7.60
N ASN A 80 -1.12 1.83 8.73
CA ASN A 80 -0.22 1.71 9.86
C ASN A 80 -0.43 0.34 10.53
N ALA A 81 0.65 -0.41 10.78
CA ALA A 81 0.57 -1.75 11.34
C ALA A 81 0.10 -1.80 12.81
N ILE A 82 0.16 -0.69 13.54
CA ILE A 82 -0.17 -0.62 14.98
C ILE A 82 -1.68 -0.37 15.16
N ASP A 83 -2.23 0.62 14.48
CA ASP A 83 -3.62 1.05 14.64
C ASP A 83 -4.55 0.69 13.46
N ASN A 84 -4.00 0.08 12.40
CA ASN A 84 -4.71 -0.27 11.16
C ASN A 84 -5.38 0.93 10.48
N SER A 85 -4.96 2.16 10.79
CA SER A 85 -5.48 3.36 10.15
C SER A 85 -4.95 3.50 8.73
N ARG A 86 -5.82 3.90 7.80
CA ARG A 86 -5.44 4.14 6.41
C ARG A 86 -4.49 5.34 6.33
N ARG A 87 -3.33 5.11 5.73
CA ARG A 87 -2.31 6.13 5.45
C ARG A 87 -2.52 6.78 4.08
N GLY A 88 -2.88 5.99 3.08
CA GLY A 88 -3.20 6.50 1.75
C GLY A 88 -3.44 5.40 0.73
N ASP A 89 -3.50 5.80 -0.54
CA ASP A 89 -3.74 4.94 -1.70
C ASP A 89 -2.42 4.46 -2.34
N ALA A 90 -2.49 3.87 -3.54
CA ALA A 90 -1.32 3.44 -4.31
C ALA A 90 -0.26 4.54 -4.58
N SER A 91 -0.64 5.81 -4.45
CA SER A 91 0.25 6.97 -4.64
C SER A 91 0.80 7.54 -3.34
N TRP A 92 0.48 6.96 -2.18
CA TRP A 92 1.05 7.38 -0.91
C TRP A 92 2.47 6.87 -0.76
N SER A 93 3.45 7.75 -0.57
CA SER A 93 4.84 7.36 -0.28
C SER A 93 4.99 6.72 1.08
N ILE A 94 5.83 5.69 1.16
CA ILE A 94 6.26 5.15 2.44
C ILE A 94 7.30 6.11 3.07
N PRO A 95 7.04 6.68 4.26
CA PRO A 95 7.99 7.56 4.91
C PRO A 95 9.25 6.78 5.29
N THR A 96 10.41 7.39 5.10
CA THR A 96 11.68 6.85 5.57
C THR A 96 11.70 6.89 7.10
N GLY A 97 11.45 5.75 7.75
CA GLY A 97 11.38 5.64 9.21
C GLY A 97 11.20 4.20 9.68
N ASN A 98 11.10 4.03 11.00
CA ASN A 98 10.88 2.72 11.64
C ASN A 98 9.39 2.34 11.72
N GLU A 99 8.53 2.99 10.93
CA GLU A 99 7.10 2.67 10.91
C GLU A 99 6.89 1.39 10.11
N VAL A 100 6.20 0.41 10.70
CA VAL A 100 5.78 -0.79 9.99
C VAL A 100 4.49 -0.45 9.26
N ILE A 101 4.50 -0.61 7.94
CA ILE A 101 3.36 -0.32 7.07
C ILE A 101 2.84 -1.63 6.51
N HIS A 102 1.52 -1.79 6.53
CA HIS A 102 0.85 -2.85 5.81
C HIS A 102 0.33 -2.31 4.49
N LEU A 103 0.58 -3.02 3.40
CA LEU A 103 -0.01 -2.81 2.10
C LEU A 103 -1.09 -3.87 1.90
N CYS A 104 -2.31 -3.46 1.60
CA CYS A 104 -3.34 -4.37 1.10
C CYS A 104 -3.72 -3.98 -0.34
N ALA A 105 -3.83 -4.99 -1.19
CA ALA A 105 -4.12 -4.86 -2.60
C ALA A 105 -5.15 -5.91 -3.02
N SER A 106 -6.26 -5.47 -3.63
CA SER A 106 -7.33 -6.31 -4.13
C SER A 106 -7.48 -6.22 -5.65
N GLY A 107 -7.93 -7.30 -6.27
CA GLY A 107 -8.03 -7.40 -7.72
C GLY A 107 -8.96 -8.53 -8.15
N LYS A 108 -9.30 -8.54 -9.45
CA LYS A 108 -10.11 -9.59 -10.07
C LYS A 108 -9.20 -10.50 -10.90
N SER A 109 -9.17 -11.79 -10.60
CA SER A 109 -8.39 -12.77 -11.35
C SER A 109 -9.08 -13.13 -12.68
N GLY A 110 -8.36 -13.86 -13.54
CA GLY A 110 -8.87 -14.24 -14.87
C GLY A 110 -10.13 -15.14 -14.85
N ASP A 111 -10.41 -15.81 -13.73
CA ASP A 111 -11.63 -16.58 -13.46
C ASP A 111 -12.78 -15.72 -12.90
N GLY A 112 -12.55 -14.44 -12.69
CA GLY A 112 -13.52 -13.49 -12.13
C GLY A 112 -13.59 -13.45 -10.61
N ALA A 113 -12.82 -14.30 -9.89
CA ALA A 113 -12.76 -14.25 -8.44
C ALA A 113 -12.06 -12.96 -7.97
N ILE A 114 -12.54 -12.38 -6.86
CA ILE A 114 -11.86 -11.27 -6.21
C ILE A 114 -10.91 -11.83 -5.17
N GLN A 115 -9.66 -11.37 -5.20
CA GLN A 115 -8.64 -11.76 -4.24
C GLN A 115 -7.99 -10.51 -3.66
N THR A 116 -7.60 -10.58 -2.40
CA THR A 116 -6.86 -9.53 -1.70
C THR A 116 -5.61 -10.11 -1.09
N ILE A 117 -4.49 -9.43 -1.28
CA ILE A 117 -3.24 -9.72 -0.59
C ILE A 117 -2.90 -8.56 0.35
N CYS A 118 -2.57 -8.88 1.61
CA CYS A 118 -2.01 -7.95 2.57
C CYS A 118 -0.58 -8.39 2.90
N SER A 119 0.36 -7.46 2.98
CA SER A 119 1.75 -7.77 3.35
C SER A 119 2.42 -6.59 4.05
N THR A 120 3.50 -6.89 4.78
CA THR A 120 4.33 -5.84 5.41
C THR A 120 5.31 -5.23 4.42
N VAL A 121 5.29 -3.91 4.27
CA VAL A 121 6.16 -3.16 3.36
C VAL A 121 6.98 -2.13 4.14
N THR A 122 8.19 -1.85 3.64
CA THR A 122 9.18 -0.98 4.28
C THR A 122 9.75 0.07 3.33
N VAL A 123 9.55 -0.11 2.03
CA VAL A 123 10.04 0.79 0.98
C VAL A 123 9.04 0.86 -0.17
N ASP A 124 9.09 1.96 -0.90
CA ASP A 124 8.35 2.12 -2.15
C ASP A 124 8.68 0.99 -3.15
N ASP A 125 7.75 0.69 -4.06
CA ASP A 125 7.81 -0.39 -5.04
C ASP A 125 8.00 -1.79 -4.42
N GLN A 126 7.67 -1.97 -3.13
CA GLN A 126 7.64 -3.28 -2.49
C GLN A 126 6.23 -3.89 -2.56
N PHE A 127 6.14 -5.09 -3.10
CA PHE A 127 4.89 -5.85 -3.24
C PHE A 127 4.98 -7.28 -2.69
N ALA A 128 6.15 -7.71 -2.19
CA ALA A 128 6.38 -9.04 -1.65
C ALA A 128 6.98 -8.98 -0.23
N GLY A 129 6.16 -8.51 0.71
CA GLY A 129 6.48 -8.45 2.13
C GLY A 129 6.33 -9.78 2.85
N THR A 130 7.05 -9.98 3.95
CA THR A 130 6.79 -11.05 4.92
C THR A 130 6.57 -10.44 6.32
N PRO A 131 5.51 -10.83 7.05
CA PRO A 131 4.46 -11.78 6.67
C PRO A 131 3.56 -11.25 5.55
N TYR A 132 2.84 -12.17 4.88
CA TYR A 132 1.78 -11.85 3.94
C TYR A 132 0.59 -12.79 4.11
N CYS A 133 -0.59 -12.31 3.73
CA CYS A 133 -1.84 -13.04 3.77
C CYS A 133 -2.61 -12.79 2.48
N GLU A 134 -3.06 -13.85 1.82
CA GLU A 134 -3.84 -13.78 0.59
C GLU A 134 -5.19 -14.46 0.78
N VAL A 135 -6.28 -13.75 0.48
CA VAL A 135 -7.67 -14.19 0.70
C VAL A 135 -8.55 -14.02 -0.54
N ALA A 136 -9.53 -14.89 -0.70
CA ALA A 136 -10.53 -14.91 -1.78
C ALA A 136 -11.71 -13.96 -1.52
N VAL A 137 -11.43 -12.79 -0.94
CA VAL A 137 -12.40 -11.72 -0.69
C VAL A 137 -11.76 -10.36 -0.99
N GLY A 138 -12.58 -9.33 -1.21
CA GLY A 138 -12.12 -7.97 -1.43
C GLY A 138 -13.20 -6.94 -1.09
N PRO A 139 -12.85 -5.63 -1.10
CA PRO A 139 -13.81 -4.55 -0.95
C PRO A 139 -15.03 -4.73 -1.87
N SER A 140 -16.23 -4.50 -1.34
CA SER A 140 -17.49 -4.68 -2.07
C SER A 140 -17.73 -3.60 -3.14
N VAL A 141 -17.02 -2.49 -3.05
CA VAL A 141 -17.01 -1.39 -4.02
C VAL A 141 -15.58 -0.90 -4.16
N VAL A 142 -15.16 -0.59 -5.38
CA VAL A 142 -13.84 -0.01 -5.67
C VAL A 142 -14.01 1.19 -6.61
N SER A 143 -13.45 2.33 -6.23
CA SER A 143 -13.59 3.62 -6.91
C SER A 143 -12.40 3.99 -7.80
N ASP A 144 -11.23 3.36 -7.62
CA ASP A 144 -10.05 3.56 -8.48
C ASP A 144 -10.15 2.88 -9.85
N GLY A 145 -11.20 2.07 -10.03
CA GLY A 145 -11.58 1.43 -11.27
C GLY A 145 -10.83 0.14 -11.60
N CYS A 146 -10.01 -0.41 -10.70
CA CYS A 146 -9.20 -1.59 -11.01
C CYS A 146 -10.01 -2.85 -11.31
N TYR A 147 -11.19 -2.98 -10.71
CA TYR A 147 -12.16 -4.01 -11.09
C TYR A 147 -13.58 -3.53 -10.80
N THR A 148 -14.54 -4.14 -11.47
CA THR A 148 -15.95 -3.98 -11.18
C THR A 148 -16.43 -5.19 -10.39
N VAL A 149 -17.11 -4.93 -9.27
CA VAL A 149 -17.83 -5.95 -8.54
C VAL A 149 -19.14 -6.17 -9.29
N ASP A 150 -19.31 -7.36 -9.86
CA ASP A 150 -20.58 -7.70 -10.50
C ASP A 150 -21.63 -7.82 -9.38
N PRO A 151 -22.73 -7.05 -9.41
CA PRO A 151 -23.72 -7.08 -8.33
C PRO A 151 -24.38 -8.46 -8.16
N THR A 152 -24.26 -9.32 -9.18
CA THR A 152 -24.81 -10.68 -9.22
C THR A 152 -23.87 -11.72 -8.59
N SER A 153 -22.58 -11.42 -8.39
CA SER A 153 -21.60 -12.36 -7.83
C SER A 153 -21.48 -12.28 -6.30
N SER A 154 -22.47 -11.70 -5.60
CA SER A 154 -22.58 -11.80 -4.14
C SER A 154 -22.41 -13.26 -3.75
N PRO A 155 -21.53 -13.58 -2.78
CA PRO A 155 -21.14 -14.95 -2.47
C PRO A 155 -22.40 -15.76 -2.25
N HIS A 156 -22.67 -16.67 -3.19
CA HIS A 156 -23.71 -17.65 -2.99
C HIS A 156 -23.27 -18.40 -1.73
N PRO A 157 -24.06 -18.38 -0.64
CA PRO A 157 -23.72 -19.19 0.52
C PRO A 157 -23.46 -20.62 0.02
N PRO A 158 -22.44 -21.32 0.54
CA PRO A 158 -22.09 -22.65 0.08
C PRO A 158 -23.38 -23.46 0.01
N ALA A 159 -23.65 -24.02 -1.18
CA ALA A 159 -24.91 -24.70 -1.47
C ALA A 159 -25.23 -25.66 -0.32
N SER A 160 -26.23 -25.31 0.49
CA SER A 160 -26.77 -26.22 1.49
C SER A 160 -27.17 -27.49 0.75
N VAL A 161 -26.46 -28.57 1.03
CA VAL A 161 -26.79 -29.91 0.57
C VAL A 161 -28.28 -30.13 0.88
N PRO A 162 -29.13 -30.51 -0.10
CA PRO A 162 -30.54 -30.70 0.15
C PRO A 162 -30.73 -31.81 1.20
N PRO A 163 -31.64 -31.64 2.19
CA PRO A 163 -31.97 -32.70 3.11
C PRO A 163 -32.61 -33.84 2.30
N THR A 164 -31.96 -35.00 2.26
CA THR A 164 -32.55 -36.25 1.80
C THR A 164 -33.75 -36.59 2.68
N THR A 165 -34.93 -36.34 2.14
CA THR A 165 -36.22 -36.77 2.68
C THR A 165 -36.34 -38.28 2.54
N SER A 166 -36.20 -39.00 3.65
CA SER A 166 -36.68 -40.38 3.76
C SER A 166 -37.33 -40.59 5.12
N SER A 167 -38.63 -40.34 5.18
CA SER A 167 -39.52 -40.97 6.17
C SER A 167 -39.81 -42.40 5.71
N PRO A 168 -39.82 -43.36 6.63
CA PRO A 168 -41.13 -43.90 6.98
C PRO A 168 -41.35 -43.98 8.50
N SER A 169 -42.59 -43.68 8.90
CA SER A 169 -43.15 -43.90 10.23
C SER A 169 -42.95 -45.33 10.69
N PHE A 170 -42.48 -45.52 11.93
CA PHE A 170 -43.01 -46.55 12.81
C PHE A 170 -43.06 -46.06 14.26
N SER A 171 -44.22 -46.28 14.85
CA SER A 171 -44.61 -46.01 16.23
C SER A 171 -44.09 -47.11 17.16
N THR A 172 -43.49 -46.73 18.29
CA THR A 172 -43.63 -47.43 19.59
C THR A 172 -43.01 -46.61 20.73
N THR A 173 -43.84 -46.20 21.68
CA THR A 173 -43.51 -45.81 23.07
C THR A 173 -43.24 -47.07 23.93
N PRO A 174 -42.87 -46.99 25.23
CA PRO A 174 -42.00 -46.09 26.00
C PRO A 174 -40.86 -46.87 26.71
N THR A 175 -40.02 -46.20 27.51
CA THR A 175 -39.69 -46.49 28.95
C THR A 175 -38.23 -46.21 29.34
N GLN A 176 -38.06 -45.70 30.58
CA GLN A 176 -36.88 -45.66 31.46
C GLN A 176 -35.81 -44.57 31.21
N LEU A 177 -35.70 -43.54 32.07
CA LEU A 177 -35.20 -43.48 33.46
C LEU A 177 -33.65 -43.45 33.55
N SER A 178 -33.18 -42.37 34.18
CA SER A 178 -32.00 -42.26 35.04
C SER A 178 -30.60 -41.98 34.47
N ASN A 179 -30.07 -40.89 35.04
CA ASN A 179 -28.70 -40.68 35.52
C ASN A 179 -27.68 -40.17 34.48
N SER A 180 -27.21 -38.93 34.64
CA SER A 180 -26.08 -38.51 35.49
C SER A 180 -24.75 -38.85 34.80
N ILE A 181 -23.90 -37.83 34.57
CA ILE A 181 -22.42 -37.89 34.54
C ILE A 181 -21.85 -36.53 34.06
N THR A 182 -21.34 -35.80 35.05
CA THR A 182 -20.10 -35.00 35.11
C THR A 182 -19.67 -34.08 33.97
N ASN A 183 -19.67 -32.78 34.30
CA ASN A 183 -18.61 -31.84 33.92
C ASN A 183 -17.23 -32.42 34.22
N LEU A 184 -16.38 -32.53 33.19
CA LEU A 184 -14.95 -32.73 33.37
C LEU A 184 -14.18 -31.57 32.72
N SER A 185 -13.75 -30.68 33.61
CA SER A 185 -12.74 -29.65 33.39
C SER A 185 -11.37 -30.28 33.60
N SER A 186 -10.50 -30.22 32.59
CA SER A 186 -9.06 -30.45 32.79
C SER A 186 -8.24 -29.87 31.64
N LYS A 187 -7.86 -28.60 31.84
CA LYS A 187 -6.51 -28.03 31.71
C LYS A 187 -5.46 -28.88 30.95
N PRO A 188 -4.91 -28.40 29.83
CA PRO A 188 -3.65 -28.95 29.31
C PRO A 188 -2.46 -28.44 30.14
N SER A 189 -1.66 -29.41 30.60
CA SER A 189 -0.42 -29.21 31.33
C SER A 189 0.72 -28.89 30.38
N ILE A 190 1.46 -27.84 30.72
CA ILE A 190 2.71 -27.41 30.09
C ILE A 190 3.75 -28.52 30.36
N THR A 191 4.34 -29.07 29.30
CA THR A 191 5.51 -29.96 29.41
C THR A 191 6.72 -29.23 28.87
N SER A 192 7.56 -28.78 29.80
CA SER A 192 8.92 -28.32 29.55
C SER A 192 9.82 -29.55 29.38
N THR A 193 10.56 -29.64 28.28
CA THR A 193 11.68 -30.58 28.16
C THR A 193 12.93 -29.82 27.81
N ASN A 194 13.82 -29.75 28.80
CA ASN A 194 15.17 -29.22 28.71
C ASN A 194 16.09 -30.13 27.87
N THR A 195 16.85 -29.49 26.99
CA THR A 195 18.32 -29.47 26.92
C THR A 195 19.11 -30.78 27.04
N SER A 196 19.81 -31.10 25.96
CA SER A 196 21.16 -31.70 25.95
C SER A 196 21.84 -31.23 24.65
N GLN A 197 22.50 -30.07 24.64
CA GLN A 197 23.95 -29.92 24.80
C GLN A 197 24.77 -31.01 24.08
N LEU A 198 25.21 -30.70 22.85
CA LEU A 198 26.43 -31.25 22.29
C LEU A 198 27.30 -30.07 21.83
N ALA A 199 28.48 -29.97 22.44
CA ALA A 199 29.46 -28.93 22.20
C ALA A 199 30.06 -29.06 20.79
N GLY A 200 29.73 -28.13 19.91
CA GLY A 200 30.42 -27.89 18.65
C GLY A 200 30.97 -26.48 18.66
N THR A 201 32.29 -26.35 18.74
CA THR A 201 33.06 -25.11 18.69
C THR A 201 32.74 -24.30 17.43
N PRO A 202 32.16 -23.09 17.51
CA PRO A 202 32.09 -22.21 16.35
C PRO A 202 33.40 -21.43 16.25
N THR A 203 34.21 -21.80 15.26
CA THR A 203 35.30 -20.95 14.75
C THR A 203 34.69 -19.67 14.19
N SER A 204 34.79 -18.57 14.94
CA SER A 204 34.46 -17.23 14.47
C SER A 204 35.36 -16.87 13.27
N THR A 205 34.85 -17.08 12.07
CA THR A 205 35.43 -16.52 10.86
C THR A 205 34.81 -15.14 10.70
N THR A 206 35.57 -14.10 11.07
CA THR A 206 35.23 -12.70 10.82
C THR A 206 35.25 -12.48 9.31
N ILE A 207 34.12 -12.68 8.65
CA ILE A 207 33.93 -12.24 7.27
C ILE A 207 33.66 -10.74 7.34
N ASN A 208 34.70 -9.94 7.08
CA ASN A 208 34.58 -8.54 6.72
C ASN A 208 33.87 -8.46 5.36
N VAL A 209 32.54 -8.52 5.37
CA VAL A 209 31.74 -8.15 4.20
C VAL A 209 31.74 -6.63 4.14
N THR A 210 32.73 -6.08 3.45
CA THR A 210 32.67 -4.72 2.94
C THR A 210 31.50 -4.68 1.96
N ALA A 211 30.35 -4.21 2.42
CA ALA A 211 29.20 -3.91 1.59
C ALA A 211 29.57 -2.76 0.63
N ASN A 212 30.15 -3.13 -0.51
CA ASN A 212 30.26 -2.25 -1.66
C ASN A 212 28.85 -2.06 -2.21
N ASN A 213 28.09 -1.15 -1.58
CA ASN A 213 26.84 -0.66 -2.09
C ASN A 213 27.15 0.08 -3.40
N PRO A 214 26.69 -0.38 -4.58
CA PRO A 214 26.86 0.36 -5.82
C PRO A 214 25.95 1.58 -5.76
N THR A 215 26.46 2.67 -5.18
CA THR A 215 25.88 3.99 -5.32
C THR A 215 25.81 4.29 -6.81
N ASN A 216 24.60 4.29 -7.37
CA ASN A 216 24.34 4.73 -8.73
C ASN A 216 24.92 6.15 -8.88
N PRO A 217 26.01 6.36 -9.65
CA PRO A 217 26.72 7.64 -9.69
C PRO A 217 25.93 8.74 -10.42
N VAL A 218 24.74 8.41 -10.92
CA VAL A 218 23.89 9.32 -11.69
C VAL A 218 23.14 10.31 -10.79
N VAL A 219 22.85 9.94 -9.54
CA VAL A 219 22.04 10.79 -8.63
C VAL A 219 22.87 11.94 -8.06
N ASP A 220 24.17 11.75 -7.83
CA ASP A 220 25.06 12.79 -7.26
C ASP A 220 25.44 13.91 -8.25
N ILE A 221 25.30 13.67 -9.57
CA ILE A 221 25.65 14.67 -10.59
C ILE A 221 24.44 15.54 -10.96
N ALA A 222 23.22 15.04 -10.83
CA ALA A 222 22.01 15.75 -11.25
C ALA A 222 21.67 16.94 -10.33
N VAL A 223 21.88 16.79 -9.02
CA VAL A 223 21.53 17.81 -8.01
C VAL A 223 22.25 19.15 -8.22
N PRO A 224 23.58 19.24 -8.38
CA PRO A 224 24.26 20.52 -8.55
C PRO A 224 23.88 21.25 -9.84
N ILE A 225 23.57 20.50 -10.91
CA ILE A 225 23.15 21.09 -12.20
C ILE A 225 21.79 21.76 -12.05
N ILE A 226 20.83 21.11 -11.38
CA ILE A 226 19.49 21.67 -11.15
C ILE A 226 19.59 22.95 -10.29
N VAL A 227 20.40 22.93 -9.23
CA VAL A 227 20.63 24.11 -8.38
C VAL A 227 21.24 25.27 -9.16
N ALA A 228 22.22 25.00 -10.04
CA ALA A 228 22.83 26.02 -10.88
C ALA A 228 21.83 26.65 -11.87
N VAL A 229 21.00 25.84 -12.53
CA VAL A 229 19.98 26.33 -13.47
C VAL A 229 18.94 27.20 -12.76
N LEU A 230 18.45 26.77 -11.59
CA LEU A 230 17.51 27.55 -10.79
C LEU A 230 18.11 28.89 -10.34
N GLY A 231 19.39 28.92 -9.96
CA GLY A 231 20.10 30.14 -9.61
C GLY A 231 20.17 31.15 -10.76
N VAL A 232 20.46 30.69 -11.99
CA VAL A 232 20.51 31.56 -13.18
C VAL A 232 19.14 32.13 -13.51
N VAL A 233 18.07 31.31 -13.43
CA VAL A 233 16.70 31.77 -13.69
C VAL A 233 16.27 32.82 -12.67
N ALA A 234 16.55 32.61 -11.38
CA ALA A 234 16.24 33.57 -10.32
C ALA A 234 16.99 34.91 -10.51
N ALA A 235 18.26 34.87 -10.92
CA ALA A 235 19.06 36.05 -11.21
C ALA A 235 18.50 36.83 -12.42
N ALA A 236 18.11 36.13 -13.48
CA ALA A 236 17.53 36.76 -14.68
C ALA A 236 16.19 37.45 -14.40
N ILE A 237 15.33 36.82 -13.59
CA ILE A 237 14.05 37.40 -13.16
C ILE A 237 14.30 38.66 -12.32
N SER A 238 15.22 38.58 -11.34
CA SER A 238 15.56 39.71 -10.48
C SER A 238 16.13 40.90 -11.27
N ALA A 239 16.99 40.62 -12.26
CA ALA A 239 17.52 41.64 -13.16
C ALA A 239 16.43 42.32 -13.98
N ARG A 240 15.49 41.56 -14.56
CA ARG A 240 14.34 42.12 -15.29
C ARG A 240 13.45 43.00 -14.41
N VAL A 241 13.15 42.55 -13.20
CA VAL A 241 12.33 43.34 -12.25
C VAL A 241 13.03 44.64 -11.89
N TRP A 242 14.33 44.59 -11.64
CA TRP A 242 15.11 45.80 -11.34
C TRP A 242 15.13 46.78 -12.52
N TRP A 243 15.29 46.28 -13.73
CA TRP A 243 15.31 47.13 -14.94
C TRP A 243 13.96 47.81 -15.19
N SER A 244 12.85 47.09 -14.99
CA SER A 244 11.50 47.66 -15.05
C SER A 244 11.28 48.77 -14.03
N LYS A 245 11.78 48.62 -12.79
CA LYS A 245 11.71 49.67 -11.76
C LYS A 245 12.49 50.93 -12.15
N LYS A 246 13.69 50.79 -12.74
CA LYS A 246 14.47 51.94 -13.22
C LYS A 246 13.75 52.70 -14.34
N LYS A 247 13.14 51.98 -15.28
CA LYS A 247 12.39 52.61 -16.38
C LYS A 247 11.21 53.45 -15.86
N LEU A 248 10.44 52.92 -14.91
CA LEU A 248 9.34 53.65 -14.25
C LEU A 248 9.83 54.91 -13.53
N ALA A 249 10.94 54.81 -12.79
CA ALA A 249 11.52 55.97 -12.10
C ALA A 249 11.98 57.07 -13.08
N GLN A 250 12.55 56.70 -14.23
CA GLN A 250 12.94 57.65 -15.27
C GLN A 250 11.73 58.34 -15.92
N GLU A 251 10.65 57.60 -16.20
CA GLU A 251 9.43 58.19 -16.76
C GLU A 251 8.75 59.16 -15.78
N LEU A 252 8.71 58.82 -14.49
CA LEU A 252 8.21 59.71 -13.42
C LEU A 252 9.03 61.00 -13.33
N ALA A 253 10.37 60.89 -13.34
CA ALA A 253 11.25 62.05 -13.31
C ALA A 253 11.05 62.96 -14.54
N ARG A 254 10.84 62.37 -15.72
CA ARG A 254 10.58 63.13 -16.96
C ARG A 254 9.22 63.84 -16.92
N ARG A 255 8.18 63.22 -16.35
CA ARG A 255 6.86 63.84 -16.17
C ARG A 255 6.91 65.03 -15.20
N ASN A 256 7.59 64.90 -14.05
CA ASN A 256 7.74 66.00 -13.10
C ASN A 256 8.46 67.21 -13.70
N ARG A 257 9.43 67.00 -14.59
CA ARG A 257 10.14 68.10 -15.25
C ARG A 257 9.26 68.89 -16.22
N LEU A 258 8.28 68.26 -16.86
CA LEU A 258 7.33 68.93 -17.76
C LEU A 258 6.33 69.80 -17.00
N ILE A 259 5.90 69.38 -15.81
CA ILE A 259 4.97 70.14 -14.97
C ILE A 259 5.60 71.46 -14.51
N ASN A 260 6.89 71.44 -14.13
CA ASN A 260 7.60 72.64 -13.66
C ASN A 260 7.91 73.69 -14.75
N VAL A 261 7.68 73.40 -16.04
CA VAL A 261 7.90 74.36 -17.14
C VAL A 261 6.62 75.15 -17.47
N ILE A 262 5.46 74.68 -16.99
CA ILE A 262 4.14 75.27 -17.29
C ILE A 262 3.72 76.30 -16.22
N HIS A 263 4.42 76.35 -15.08
CA HIS A 263 4.26 77.34 -14.01
C HIS A 263 5.37 78.39 -14.05
#